data_AF-A0A2R6BGM1-F1
#
_entry.id   AF-A0A2R6BGM1-F1
#
_cell.length_a   1.000
_cell.length_b   1.000
_cell.length_c   1.000
_cell.angle_alpha   90.00
_cell.angle_beta   90.00
_cell.angle_gamma   90.00
#
_symmetry.space_group_name_H-M   'P 1'
#
loop_
_entity.id
_entity.type
_entity.pdbx_description
1 polymer ?
#
loop_
_entity_poly.entity_id
_entity_poly.type
_entity_poly.pdbx_seq_one_letter_code
_entity_poly.pdbx_strand_id
1 'polypeptide(L)'
;MSKSQIKSQILRWLEEADQLLEKGDTVQASEKYYKAAEEAVKLLAKTLKLTSVLNKAEQRKTWSTTILFEAASEIEPPFYTLWKDAWYLHIYGFHEMKLESEEVKTISKRIHKIKNYL
;
A
#
# COMPACT_ATOMS: atom_id res chain seq x y z
N MET A 1 -9.63 9.96 -11.57
CA MET A 1 -10.03 8.54 -11.70
C MET A 1 -11.27 8.29 -10.87
N SER A 2 -12.22 7.51 -11.37
CA SER A 2 -13.37 7.03 -10.60
C SER A 2 -12.93 5.99 -9.55
N LYS A 3 -13.78 5.73 -8.54
CA LYS A 3 -13.53 4.69 -7.53
C LYS A 3 -13.18 3.33 -8.17
N SER A 4 -13.93 2.95 -9.22
CA SER A 4 -13.70 1.70 -9.96
C SER A 4 -12.34 1.67 -10.65
N GLN A 5 -11.93 2.78 -11.28
CA GLN A 5 -10.62 2.86 -11.94
C GLN A 5 -9.47 2.73 -10.94
N ILE A 6 -9.59 3.36 -9.76
CA ILE A 6 -8.58 3.26 -8.70
C ILE A 6 -8.47 1.81 -8.21
N LYS A 7 -9.61 1.14 -7.93
CA LYS A 7 -9.61 -0.28 -7.55
C LYS A 7 -8.90 -1.15 -8.58
N SER A 8 -9.23 -0.99 -9.87
CA SER A 8 -8.60 -1.74 -10.95
C SER A 8 -7.10 -1.48 -11.04
N GLN A 9 -6.64 -0.24 -10.80
CA GLN A 9 -5.23 0.10 -10.76
C GLN A 9 -4.49 -0.57 -9.59
N ILE A 10 -5.10 -0.59 -8.40
CA ILE A 10 -4.54 -1.28 -7.22
C ILE A 10 -4.37 -2.77 -7.51
N LEU A 11 -5.41 -3.42 -8.05
CA LEU A 11 -5.36 -4.84 -8.38
C LEU A 11 -4.29 -5.16 -9.42
N ARG A 12 -4.15 -4.31 -10.45
CA ARG A 12 -3.10 -4.43 -11.46
C ARG A 12 -1.71 -4.30 -10.86
N TRP A 13 -1.50 -3.36 -9.94
CA TRP A 13 -0.20 -3.24 -9.28
C TRP A 13 0.14 -4.44 -8.40
N LEU A 14 -0.83 -5.06 -7.72
CA LEU A 14 -0.58 -6.32 -6.99
C LEU A 14 -0.12 -7.42 -7.95
N GLU A 15 -0.79 -7.58 -9.08
CA GLU A 15 -0.43 -8.59 -10.10
C GLU A 15 0.94 -8.31 -10.73
N GLU A 16 1.23 -7.05 -11.08
CA GLU A 16 2.55 -6.64 -11.56
C GLU A 16 3.65 -6.92 -10.52
N ALA A 17 3.37 -6.69 -9.23
CA ALA A 17 4.30 -6.96 -8.15
C ALA A 17 4.58 -8.46 -7.99
N ASP A 18 3.55 -9.31 -8.12
CA ASP A 18 3.70 -10.77 -8.13
C ASP A 18 4.60 -11.21 -9.29
N GLN A 19 4.34 -10.72 -10.51
CA GLN A 19 5.15 -11.05 -11.69
C GLN A 19 6.61 -10.60 -11.57
N LEU A 20 6.88 -9.46 -10.93
CA LEU A 20 8.23 -8.98 -10.65
C LEU A 20 8.93 -9.91 -9.64
N LEU A 21 8.22 -10.28 -8.58
CA LEU A 21 8.75 -11.17 -7.54
C LEU A 21 9.07 -12.57 -8.09
N GLU A 22 8.20 -13.11 -8.94
CA GLU A 22 8.42 -14.40 -9.63
C GLU A 22 9.69 -14.39 -10.50
N LYS A 23 10.02 -13.24 -11.09
CA LYS A 23 11.26 -13.03 -11.87
C LYS A 23 12.48 -12.75 -11.00
N GLY A 24 12.33 -12.70 -9.68
CA GLY A 24 13.40 -12.40 -8.73
C GLY A 24 13.68 -10.91 -8.53
N ASP A 25 12.87 -10.01 -9.10
CA ASP A 25 13.02 -8.56 -8.92
C ASP A 25 12.33 -8.11 -7.62
N THR A 26 12.97 -8.41 -6.49
CA THR A 26 12.45 -8.09 -5.16
C THR A 26 12.34 -6.59 -4.92
N VAL A 27 13.23 -5.79 -5.52
CA VAL A 27 13.28 -4.33 -5.38
C VAL A 27 12.05 -3.69 -6.03
N GLN A 28 11.77 -4.01 -7.30
CA GLN A 28 10.62 -3.43 -7.98
C GLN A 28 9.29 -4.02 -7.48
N ALA A 29 9.28 -5.31 -7.11
CA ALA A 29 8.10 -5.91 -6.48
C ALA A 29 7.72 -5.17 -5.19
N SER A 30 8.70 -4.91 -4.32
CA SER A 30 8.49 -4.21 -3.05
C SER A 30 7.89 -2.82 -3.23
N GLU A 31 8.42 -2.03 -4.17
CA GLU A 31 7.89 -0.70 -4.51
C GLU A 31 6.47 -0.77 -5.08
N LYS A 32 6.19 -1.79 -5.88
CA LYS A 32 4.88 -1.96 -6.49
C LYS A 32 3.81 -2.36 -5.46
N TYR A 33 4.14 -3.27 -4.54
CA TYR A 33 3.28 -3.59 -3.39
C TYR A 33 2.99 -2.36 -2.53
N TYR A 34 4.01 -1.53 -2.28
CA TYR A 34 3.83 -0.27 -1.55
C TYR A 34 2.86 0.67 -2.25
N LYS A 35 3.00 0.89 -3.56
CA LYS A 35 2.08 1.74 -4.35
C LYS A 35 0.63 1.25 -4.31
N ALA A 36 0.44 -0.06 -4.40
CA ALA A 36 -0.88 -0.68 -4.26
C ALA A 36 -1.49 -0.38 -2.88
N ALA A 37 -0.72 -0.54 -1.81
CA ALA A 37 -1.16 -0.24 -0.45
C ALA A 37 -1.41 1.25 -0.22
N GLU A 38 -0.54 2.14 -0.71
CA GLU A 38 -0.68 3.58 -0.57
C GLU A 38 -1.98 4.07 -1.22
N GLU A 39 -2.25 3.62 -2.44
CA GLU A 39 -3.47 4.01 -3.15
C GLU A 39 -4.72 3.39 -2.52
N ALA A 40 -4.62 2.20 -1.92
CA ALA A 40 -5.69 1.60 -1.12
C ALA A 40 -6.00 2.44 0.13
N VAL A 41 -4.99 2.91 0.87
CA VAL A 41 -5.16 3.81 2.03
C VAL A 41 -5.92 5.07 1.60
N LYS A 42 -5.48 5.72 0.53
CA LYS A 42 -6.11 6.94 0.00
C LYS A 42 -7.57 6.71 -0.42
N LEU A 43 -7.83 5.58 -1.09
CA LEU A 43 -9.17 5.20 -1.53
C LEU A 43 -10.11 4.95 -0.35
N LEU A 44 -9.63 4.23 0.65
CA LEU A 44 -10.39 3.91 1.86
C LEU A 44 -10.65 5.15 2.70
N ALA A 45 -9.67 6.03 2.89
CA ALA A 45 -9.87 7.30 3.58
C ALA A 45 -10.98 8.15 2.95
N LYS A 46 -11.04 8.19 1.60
CA LYS A 46 -12.13 8.86 0.87
C LYS A 46 -13.46 8.12 1.03
N THR A 47 -13.45 6.79 0.95
CA THR A 47 -14.66 5.96 1.02
C THR A 47 -15.32 6.02 2.39
N LEU A 48 -14.51 5.97 3.45
CA LEU A 48 -14.94 6.03 4.85
C LEU A 48 -15.13 7.46 5.35
N LYS A 49 -14.85 8.46 4.50
CA LYS A 49 -14.98 9.89 4.81
C LYS A 49 -14.18 10.29 6.06
N LEU A 50 -12.90 9.88 6.13
CA LEU A 50 -11.98 10.23 7.20
C LEU A 50 -11.57 11.72 7.11
N THR A 51 -12.49 12.62 7.47
CA THR A 51 -12.38 14.06 7.21
C THR A 51 -11.14 14.70 7.83
N SER A 52 -10.73 14.26 9.02
CA SER A 52 -9.50 14.72 9.69
C SER A 52 -8.26 14.53 8.80
N VAL A 53 -8.04 13.31 8.32
CA VAL A 53 -6.92 12.95 7.45
C VAL A 53 -7.03 13.60 6.08
N LEU A 54 -8.23 13.61 5.49
CA LEU A 54 -8.47 14.22 4.18
C LEU A 54 -8.14 15.73 4.19
N ASN A 55 -8.57 16.44 5.24
CA ASN A 55 -8.26 17.86 5.41
C ASN A 55 -6.76 18.10 5.57
N LYS A 56 -6.05 17.27 6.35
CA LYS A 56 -4.58 17.34 6.48
C LYS A 56 -3.89 17.13 5.13
N ALA A 57 -4.32 16.13 4.36
CA ALA A 57 -3.76 15.83 3.05
C ALA A 57 -3.98 16.98 2.04
N GLU A 58 -5.16 17.59 2.07
CA GLU A 58 -5.49 18.75 1.24
C GLU A 58 -4.66 19.97 1.62
N GLN A 59 -4.60 20.31 2.91
CA GLN A 59 -3.81 21.45 3.41
C GLN A 59 -2.32 21.32 3.06
N ARG A 60 -1.76 20.12 3.18
CA ARG A 60 -0.35 19.86 2.84
C ARG A 60 -0.12 19.62 1.35
N LYS A 61 -1.18 19.52 0.55
CA LYS A 61 -1.15 19.14 -0.87
C LYS A 61 -0.39 17.83 -1.14
N THR A 62 -0.31 16.96 -0.14
CA THR A 62 0.45 15.71 -0.21
C THR A 62 -0.04 14.69 0.80
N TRP A 63 0.15 13.41 0.46
CA TRP A 63 0.00 12.29 1.37
C TRP A 63 1.36 11.93 1.92
N SER A 64 1.80 12.61 2.99
CA SER A 64 3.04 12.23 3.66
C SER A 64 2.89 10.87 4.33
N THR A 65 4.00 10.20 4.58
CA THR A 65 4.04 8.93 5.32
C THR A 65 3.29 9.03 6.66
N THR A 66 3.44 10.15 7.39
CA THR A 66 2.69 10.42 8.62
C THR A 66 1.17 10.40 8.40
N ILE A 67 0.69 11.10 7.36
CA ILE A 67 -0.75 11.16 7.04
C ILE A 67 -1.26 9.77 6.64
N LEU A 68 -0.47 9.00 5.88
CA LEU A 68 -0.83 7.64 5.50
C LEU A 68 -0.92 6.70 6.71
N PHE A 69 -0.01 6.83 7.68
CA PHE A 69 -0.09 6.07 8.94
C PHE A 69 -1.30 6.47 9.80
N GLU A 70 -1.59 7.76 9.90
CA GLU A 70 -2.81 8.25 10.57
C GLU A 70 -4.06 7.68 9.89
N ALA A 71 -4.15 7.77 8.56
CA ALA A 71 -5.24 7.19 7.78
C ALA A 71 -5.41 5.69 8.02
N ALA A 72 -4.31 4.93 7.95
CA ALA A 72 -4.33 3.49 8.16
C ALA A 72 -4.75 3.10 9.58
N SER A 73 -4.53 3.96 10.58
CA SER A 73 -4.95 3.73 11.97
C SER A 73 -6.46 3.93 12.19
N GLU A 74 -7.11 4.71 11.32
CA GLU A 74 -8.56 4.98 11.34
C GLU A 74 -9.35 3.98 10.47
N ILE A 75 -8.67 3.16 9.65
CA ILE A 75 -9.29 2.06 8.88
C ILE A 75 -9.41 0.82 9.77
N GLU A 76 -10.48 0.04 9.59
CA GLU A 76 -10.75 -1.13 10.42
C GLU A 76 -9.53 -2.09 10.50
N PRO A 77 -9.21 -2.62 11.70
CA PRO A 77 -8.19 -3.64 11.82
C PRO A 77 -8.49 -4.88 10.96
N PRO A 78 -7.47 -5.57 10.43
CA PRO A 78 -6.03 -5.37 10.67
C PRO A 78 -5.32 -4.40 9.69
N PHE A 79 -6.01 -3.42 9.07
CA PHE A 79 -5.43 -2.62 7.98
C PHE A 79 -4.16 -1.85 8.36
N TYR A 80 -4.05 -1.32 9.58
CA TYR A 80 -2.83 -0.66 10.06
C TYR A 80 -1.58 -1.56 9.99
N THR A 81 -1.73 -2.85 10.30
CA THR A 81 -0.62 -3.82 10.21
C THR A 81 -0.22 -4.08 8.77
N LEU A 82 -1.20 -4.15 7.87
CA LEU A 82 -0.96 -4.26 6.43
C LEU A 82 -0.18 -3.05 5.91
N TRP A 83 -0.55 -1.85 6.34
CA TRP A 83 0.16 -0.63 5.96
C TRP A 83 1.62 -0.62 6.49
N LYS A 84 1.87 -1.09 7.72
CA LYS A 84 3.24 -1.27 8.23
C LYS A 84 4.05 -2.24 7.38
N ASP A 85 3.46 -3.35 6.96
CA ASP A 85 4.09 -4.31 6.06
C ASP A 85 4.47 -3.66 4.71
N ALA A 86 3.58 -2.84 4.15
CA ALA A 86 3.83 -2.14 2.90
C ALA A 86 4.97 -1.12 3.04
N TRP A 87 4.96 -0.35 4.13
CA TRP A 87 6.02 0.60 4.44
C TRP A 87 7.37 -0.10 4.66
N TYR A 88 7.37 -1.26 5.32
CA TYR A 88 8.56 -2.09 5.49
C TYR A 88 9.14 -2.53 4.14
N LEU A 89 8.30 -2.99 3.20
CA LEU A 89 8.74 -3.30 1.84
C LEU A 89 9.32 -2.08 1.12
N HIS A 90 8.71 -0.90 1.27
CA HIS A 90 9.21 0.31 0.63
C HIS A 90 10.60 0.72 1.15
N ILE A 91 10.79 0.71 2.48
CA ILE A 91 12.09 1.10 3.05
C ILE A 91 13.12 0.00 2.82
N TYR A 92 12.89 -1.21 3.32
CA TYR A 92 13.92 -2.24 3.31
C TYR A 92 14.04 -2.95 1.96
N GLY A 93 12.95 -3.07 1.21
CA GLY A 93 12.94 -3.75 -0.09
C GLY A 93 13.35 -2.82 -1.23
N PHE A 94 12.75 -1.63 -1.33
CA PHE A 94 13.03 -0.71 -2.44
C PHE A 94 14.21 0.24 -2.16
N HIS A 95 14.20 0.95 -1.04
CA HIS A 95 15.24 1.95 -0.75
C HIS A 95 16.57 1.33 -0.29
N GLU A 96 16.52 0.32 0.58
CA GLU A 96 17.73 -0.29 1.14
C GLU A 96 18.16 -1.57 0.42
N MET A 97 17.28 -2.19 -0.38
CA MET A 97 17.56 -3.42 -1.15
C MET A 97 18.07 -4.59 -0.28
N LYS A 98 17.52 -4.72 0.93
CA LYS A 98 17.95 -5.71 1.94
C LYS A 98 17.06 -6.95 2.05
N LEU A 99 15.92 -6.96 1.37
CA LEU A 99 14.94 -8.04 1.51
C LEU A 99 15.17 -9.16 0.50
N GLU A 100 15.21 -10.37 1.02
CA GLU A 100 15.28 -11.59 0.24
C GLU A 100 13.90 -11.98 -0.32
N SER A 101 13.89 -12.74 -1.42
CA SER A 101 12.66 -13.09 -2.14
C SER A 101 11.61 -13.79 -1.27
N GLU A 102 12.03 -14.71 -0.39
CA GLU A 102 11.09 -15.43 0.48
C GLU A 102 10.46 -14.52 1.56
N GLU A 103 11.20 -13.50 2.02
CA GLU A 103 10.67 -12.51 2.95
C GLU A 103 9.64 -11.62 2.25
N VAL A 104 9.96 -11.09 1.06
CA VAL A 104 9.03 -10.31 0.24
C VAL A 104 7.77 -11.12 -0.08
N LYS A 105 7.91 -12.41 -0.41
CA LYS A 105 6.80 -13.35 -0.67
C LYS A 105 5.93 -13.59 0.55
N THR A 106 6.52 -13.64 1.74
CA THR A 106 5.76 -13.79 2.98
C THR A 106 4.95 -12.54 3.29
N ILE A 107 5.55 -11.36 3.10
CA ILE A 107 4.90 -10.07 3.30
C ILE A 107 3.81 -9.84 2.23
N SER A 108 4.06 -10.20 0.96
CA SER A 108 3.12 -9.99 -0.13
C SER A 108 1.78 -10.69 0.10
N LYS A 109 1.79 -11.89 0.70
CA LYS A 109 0.56 -12.59 1.13
C LYS A 109 -0.30 -11.76 2.09
N ARG A 110 0.33 -10.94 2.94
CA ARG A 110 -0.36 -10.02 3.86
C ARG A 110 -0.86 -8.77 3.12
N ILE A 111 -0.06 -8.20 2.22
CA ILE A 111 -0.46 -7.08 1.36
C ILE A 111 -1.68 -7.42 0.51
N HIS A 112 -1.76 -8.65 0.00
CA HIS A 112 -2.88 -9.15 -0.78
C HIS A 112 -4.25 -9.05 -0.08
N LYS A 113 -4.27 -8.96 1.25
CA LYS A 113 -5.50 -8.75 2.02
C LYS A 113 -6.16 -7.40 1.77
N ILE A 114 -5.48 -6.44 1.10
CA ILE A 114 -6.09 -5.20 0.58
C ILE A 114 -7.37 -5.52 -0.20
N LYS A 115 -7.40 -6.62 -0.96
CA LYS A 115 -8.55 -7.05 -1.78
C LYS A 115 -9.85 -7.17 -0.98
N ASN A 116 -9.77 -7.45 0.32
CA ASN A 116 -10.94 -7.58 1.20
C ASN A 116 -11.60 -6.23 1.53
N TYR A 117 -10.89 -5.12 1.33
CA TYR A 117 -11.35 -3.76 1.67
C TYR A 117 -11.79 -2.97 0.44
N LEU A 118 -11.50 -3.45 -0.77
CA LEU A 118 -11.76 -2.73 -2.01
C LEU A 118 -13.20 -2.90 -2.49
#